data_AF-A0A949Y9Z2-F1
#
_entry.id   AF-A0A949Y9Z2-F1
#
_cell.length_a   1.000
_cell.length_b   1.000
_cell.length_c   1.000
_cell.angle_alpha   90.00
_cell.angle_beta   90.00
_cell.angle_gamma   90.00
#
_symmetry.space_group_name_H-M   'P 1'
#
loop_
_entity.id
_entity.type
_entity.pdbx_description
1 polymer ?
#
loop_
_entity_poly.entity_id
_entity_poly.type
_entity_poly.pdbx_seq_one_letter_code
_entity_poly.pdbx_strand_id
1 'polypeptide(L)'
;MHANGREYERLGILVGSVAWLANFVLGLTLIFLLVGLRWATLISSAVTVLLSLDFFPVFSANIPADECGVGRAVLRPVGVGVWFWFGSIAAAFIGASVLFLAPRTLLPQLPAPREPAQ
;
A
#
# COMPACT_ATOMS: atom_id res chain seq x y z
N MET A 1 37.67 -0.79 -7.64
CA MET A 1 36.42 -1.28 -7.01
C MET A 1 35.81 -0.12 -6.22
N HIS A 2 34.95 0.71 -6.82
CA HIS A 2 34.33 1.88 -6.13
C HIS A 2 32.90 2.19 -6.62
N ALA A 3 32.40 1.49 -7.64
CA ALA A 3 31.10 1.78 -8.25
C ALA A 3 29.93 1.19 -7.45
N ASN A 4 30.17 0.05 -6.82
CA ASN A 4 29.13 -0.81 -6.30
C ASN A 4 28.59 -0.22 -4.96
N GLY A 5 29.47 0.38 -4.12
CA GLY A 5 29.17 1.14 -2.89
C GLY A 5 27.95 2.07 -2.93
N ARG A 6 27.90 2.92 -3.96
CA ARG A 6 26.87 3.97 -4.10
C ARG A 6 25.50 3.42 -4.50
N GLU A 7 25.46 2.25 -5.13
CA GLU A 7 24.19 1.66 -5.57
C GLU A 7 23.42 1.11 -4.37
N TYR A 8 24.10 0.47 -3.42
CA TYR A 8 23.47 -0.03 -2.19
C TYR A 8 22.94 1.08 -1.29
N GLU A 9 23.69 2.17 -1.18
CA GLU A 9 23.30 3.34 -0.38
C GLU A 9 22.07 4.04 -0.97
N ARG A 10 22.02 4.15 -2.31
CA ARG A 10 20.83 4.65 -3.02
C ARG A 10 19.64 3.72 -2.84
N LEU A 11 19.82 2.41 -2.93
CA LEU A 11 18.75 1.44 -2.72
C LEU A 11 18.17 1.56 -1.30
N GLY A 12 19.00 1.66 -0.26
CA GLY A 12 18.54 1.84 1.12
C GLY A 12 17.69 3.11 1.34
N ILE A 13 18.13 4.24 0.79
CA ILE A 13 17.42 5.53 0.89
C ILE A 13 16.09 5.50 0.12
N LEU A 14 16.09 4.96 -1.10
CA LEU A 14 14.89 4.86 -1.94
C LEU A 14 13.83 3.99 -1.26
N VAL A 15 14.27 2.86 -0.70
CA VAL A 15 13.42 1.88 -0.02
C VAL A 15 12.80 2.43 1.26
N GLY A 16 13.60 3.07 2.12
CA GLY A 16 13.09 3.72 3.33
C GLY A 16 12.05 4.79 3.00
N SER A 17 12.28 5.54 1.92
CA SER A 17 11.34 6.55 1.42
C SER A 17 10.04 5.94 0.88
N VAL A 18 10.11 4.82 0.16
CA VAL A 18 8.94 4.13 -0.39
C VAL A 18 8.07 3.50 0.71
N ALA A 19 8.66 2.87 1.73
CA ALA A 19 7.87 2.36 2.86
C ALA A 19 7.16 3.46 3.64
N TRP A 20 7.84 4.61 3.83
CA TRP A 20 7.23 5.78 4.47
C TRP A 20 6.05 6.31 3.64
N LEU A 21 6.21 6.39 2.32
CA LEU A 21 5.16 6.80 1.40
C LEU A 21 3.99 5.81 1.42
N ALA A 22 4.24 4.50 1.39
CA ALA A 22 3.21 3.47 1.46
C ALA A 22 2.36 3.59 2.73
N ASN A 23 2.99 3.85 3.88
CA ASN A 23 2.27 4.07 5.14
C ASN A 23 1.38 5.32 5.09
N PHE A 24 1.86 6.40 4.48
CA PHE A 24 1.07 7.63 4.30
C PHE A 24 -0.16 7.39 3.41
N VAL A 25 0.03 6.70 2.27
CA VAL A 25 -1.07 6.36 1.35
C VAL A 25 -2.04 5.35 1.98
N LEU A 26 -1.57 4.42 2.81
CA LEU A 26 -2.41 3.53 3.60
C LEU A 26 -3.31 4.31 4.57
N GLY A 27 -2.76 5.32 5.25
CA GLY A 27 -3.52 6.22 6.12
C GLY A 27 -4.61 6.98 5.35
N LEU A 28 -4.29 7.53 4.18
CA LEU A 28 -5.27 8.17 3.28
C LEU A 28 -6.36 7.20 2.83
N THR A 29 -5.98 5.96 2.47
CA THR A 29 -6.92 4.91 2.08
C THR A 29 -7.92 4.64 3.20
N LEU A 30 -7.44 4.57 4.45
CA LEU A 30 -8.29 4.35 5.62
C LEU A 30 -9.26 5.51 5.83
N ILE A 31 -8.81 6.75 5.66
CA ILE A 31 -9.67 7.94 5.75
C ILE A 31 -10.74 7.90 4.66
N PHE A 32 -10.38 7.63 3.40
CA PHE A 32 -11.36 7.54 2.31
C PHE A 32 -12.37 6.42 2.52
N LEU A 33 -11.92 5.30 3.10
CA LEU A 33 -12.79 4.18 3.46
C LEU A 33 -13.81 4.59 4.52
N LEU A 34 -13.40 5.35 5.54
CA LEU A 34 -14.29 5.87 6.58
C LEU A 34 -15.27 6.94 6.07
N VAL A 35 -14.84 7.80 5.14
CA VAL A 35 -15.70 8.84 4.54
C VAL A 35 -16.61 8.26 3.44
N GLY A 36 -16.35 7.02 2.98
CA GLY A 36 -17.17 6.35 1.97
C GLY A 36 -16.89 6.80 0.52
N LEU A 37 -15.74 7.45 0.26
CA LEU A 37 -15.35 7.86 -1.10
C LEU A 37 -14.85 6.64 -1.89
N ARG A 38 -15.79 5.91 -2.50
CA ARG A 38 -15.54 4.62 -3.18
C ARG A 38 -14.38 4.65 -4.17
N TRP A 39 -14.39 5.62 -5.10
CA TRP A 39 -13.35 5.74 -6.13
C TRP A 39 -11.99 6.11 -5.54
N ALA A 40 -11.95 7.09 -4.62
CA ALA A 40 -10.71 7.50 -3.98
C ALA A 40 -10.10 6.37 -3.13
N THR A 41 -10.94 5.62 -2.42
CA THR A 41 -10.53 4.46 -1.62
C THR A 41 -9.94 3.36 -2.51
N LEU A 42 -10.56 3.05 -3.65
CA LEU A 42 -10.05 2.04 -4.58
C LEU A 42 -8.69 2.44 -5.17
N ILE A 43 -8.57 3.67 -5.68
CA ILE A 43 -7.33 4.16 -6.28
C ILE A 43 -6.19 4.22 -5.26
N SER A 44 -6.45 4.78 -4.07
CA SER A 44 -5.43 4.88 -3.01
C SER A 44 -4.99 3.50 -2.49
N SER A 45 -5.92 2.55 -2.35
CA SER A 45 -5.59 1.19 -1.96
C SER A 45 -4.72 0.48 -3.01
N ALA A 46 -5.01 0.65 -4.30
CA ALA A 46 -4.21 0.08 -5.38
C ALA A 46 -2.79 0.67 -5.43
N VAL A 47 -2.66 1.99 -5.26
CA VAL A 47 -1.36 2.67 -5.17
C VAL A 47 -0.57 2.17 -3.96
N THR A 48 -1.22 1.98 -2.81
CA THR A 48 -0.57 1.44 -1.61
C THR A 48 -0.01 0.03 -1.84
N VAL A 49 -0.77 -0.83 -2.53
CA VAL A 49 -0.31 -2.18 -2.89
C VAL A 49 0.91 -2.11 -3.80
N LEU A 50 0.90 -1.29 -4.85
CA LEU A 50 2.04 -1.14 -5.76
C LEU A 50 3.31 -0.66 -5.02
N LEU A 51 3.17 0.38 -4.19
CA LEU A 51 4.29 0.88 -3.37
C LEU A 51 4.82 -0.19 -2.41
N SER A 52 3.96 -1.06 -1.87
CA SER A 52 4.40 -2.16 -1.01
C SER A 52 5.15 -3.25 -1.76
N LEU A 53 4.79 -3.51 -3.02
CA LEU A 53 5.47 -4.47 -3.88
C LEU A 53 6.86 -3.98 -4.30
N ASP A 54 7.03 -2.67 -4.46
CA ASP A 54 8.35 -2.07 -4.70
C ASP A 54 9.33 -2.29 -3.52
N PHE A 55 8.85 -2.76 -2.36
CA PHE A 55 9.67 -3.14 -1.22
C PHE A 55 10.20 -4.58 -1.30
N PHE A 56 9.63 -5.46 -2.14
CA PHE A 56 10.08 -6.85 -2.29
C PHE A 56 11.54 -7.03 -2.76
N PRO A 57 12.08 -6.21 -3.68
CA PRO A 57 13.46 -6.33 -4.14
C PRO A 57 14.50 -6.26 -3.01
N VAL A 58 14.17 -5.64 -1.88
CA VAL A 58 15.04 -5.51 -0.70
C VAL A 58 15.31 -6.84 -0.01
N PHE A 59 14.29 -7.71 0.06
CA PHE A 59 14.45 -9.04 0.65
C PHE A 59 15.27 -9.97 -0.23
N SER A 60 15.39 -9.65 -1.52
CA SER A 60 16.20 -10.39 -2.48
C SER A 60 17.60 -9.78 -2.67
N ALA A 61 17.79 -8.51 -2.29
CA ALA A 61 19.05 -7.80 -2.42
C ALA A 61 20.07 -8.30 -1.38
N ASN A 62 21.21 -8.80 -1.86
CA ASN A 62 22.36 -9.12 -1.02
C ASN A 62 23.06 -7.81 -0.62
N ILE A 63 22.80 -7.32 0.59
CA ILE A 63 23.52 -6.15 1.12
C ILE A 63 24.86 -6.64 1.69
N PRO A 64 26.02 -6.11 1.24
CA PRO A 64 27.31 -6.46 1.82
C PRO A 64 27.34 -5.96 3.28
N ALA A 65 27.67 -6.86 4.22
CA ALA A 65 27.62 -6.57 5.65
C ALA A 65 28.79 -5.73 6.16
N ASP A 66 29.83 -5.54 5.32
CA ASP A 66 31.11 -4.96 5.70
C ASP A 66 31.82 -4.37 4.47
N GLU A 67 32.62 -3.33 4.69
CA GLU A 67 33.36 -2.59 3.65
C GLU A 67 34.46 -3.43 2.99
N CYS A 68 34.90 -4.52 3.64
CA CYS A 68 35.84 -5.49 3.08
C CYS A 68 35.19 -6.66 2.32
N GLY A 69 33.85 -6.72 2.21
CA GLY A 69 33.15 -7.69 1.34
C GLY A 69 33.29 -9.16 1.74
N VAL A 70 33.76 -9.46 2.96
CA VAL A 70 33.99 -10.83 3.44
C VAL A 70 32.73 -11.45 4.08
N GLY A 71 31.80 -10.61 4.57
CA GLY A 71 30.53 -11.03 5.14
C GLY A 71 29.35 -10.80 4.18
N ARG A 72 28.73 -11.88 3.71
CA ARG A 72 27.42 -11.81 3.05
C ARG A 72 26.32 -11.77 4.12
N ALA A 73 25.73 -10.61 4.36
CA ALA A 73 24.47 -10.55 5.10
C ALA A 73 23.34 -10.92 4.14
N VAL A 74 22.98 -12.19 4.12
CA VAL A 74 21.61 -12.55 3.72
C VAL A 74 20.71 -11.93 4.77
N LEU A 75 19.98 -10.88 4.42
CA LEU A 75 18.95 -10.31 5.28
C LEU A 75 18.02 -11.48 5.67
N ARG A 76 18.07 -11.81 6.96
CA ARG A 76 17.31 -12.86 7.64
C ARG A 76 15.84 -12.89 7.20
N PRO A 77 15.17 -14.04 7.36
CA PRO A 77 13.78 -14.24 6.94
C PRO A 77 12.89 -13.09 7.40
N VAL A 78 12.07 -12.62 6.46
CA VAL A 78 11.06 -11.58 6.62
C VAL A 78 10.40 -11.71 7.99
N GLY A 79 10.68 -10.76 8.89
CA GLY A 79 10.13 -10.77 10.25
C GLY A 79 8.61 -10.72 10.23
N VAL A 80 7.96 -11.27 11.25
CA VAL A 80 6.49 -11.36 11.31
C VAL A 80 5.81 -9.99 11.12
N GLY A 81 6.45 -8.90 11.55
CA GLY A 81 5.94 -7.54 11.39
C GLY A 81 5.77 -7.11 9.93
N VAL A 82 6.64 -7.54 9.03
CA VAL A 82 6.51 -7.24 7.60
C VAL A 82 5.34 -7.99 6.99
N TRP A 83 5.12 -9.25 7.39
CA TRP A 83 3.93 -10.00 6.98
C TRP A 83 2.64 -9.37 7.48
N PHE A 84 2.60 -8.89 8.73
CA PHE A 84 1.46 -8.14 9.25
C PHE A 84 1.24 -6.82 8.50
N TRP A 85 2.32 -6.14 8.09
CA TRP A 85 2.25 -4.93 7.28
C TRP A 85 1.67 -5.20 5.88
N PHE A 86 2.12 -6.24 5.18
CA PHE A 86 1.49 -6.65 3.93
C PHE A 86 0.03 -7.08 4.13
N GLY A 87 -0.25 -7.79 5.23
CA GLY A 87 -1.60 -8.20 5.59
C GLY A 87 -2.55 -7.02 5.82
N SER A 88 -2.09 -5.94 6.44
CA SER A 88 -2.91 -4.74 6.66
C SER A 88 -3.21 -4.00 5.35
N ILE A 89 -2.23 -3.91 4.45
CA ILE A 89 -2.41 -3.34 3.10
C ILE A 89 -3.41 -4.17 2.29
N ALA A 90 -3.28 -5.50 2.33
CA ALA A 90 -4.22 -6.41 1.69
C ALA A 90 -5.64 -6.26 2.26
N ALA A 91 -5.79 -6.17 3.58
CA ALA A 91 -7.07 -5.95 4.23
C ALA A 91 -7.72 -4.61 3.81
N ALA A 92 -6.93 -3.54 3.72
CA ALA A 92 -7.41 -2.24 3.23
C ALA A 92 -7.87 -2.31 1.77
N PHE A 93 -7.14 -3.02 0.91
CA PHE A 93 -7.51 -3.23 -0.49
C PHE A 93 -8.80 -4.05 -0.63
N ILE A 94 -8.98 -5.10 0.18
CA ILE A 94 -10.23 -5.88 0.21
C ILE A 94 -11.39 -5.00 0.68
N GLY A 95 -11.19 -4.21 1.75
CA GLY A 95 -12.19 -3.28 2.25
C GLY A 95 -12.61 -2.23 1.20
N ALA A 96 -11.64 -1.69 0.47
CA ALA A 96 -11.87 -0.78 -0.65
C ALA A 96 -12.70 -1.44 -1.77
N SER A 97 -12.35 -2.68 -2.13
CA SER A 97 -13.04 -3.45 -3.16
C SER A 97 -14.49 -3.77 -2.78
N VAL A 98 -14.74 -4.16 -1.53
CA VAL A 98 -16.09 -4.40 -1.00
C VAL A 98 -16.92 -3.13 -0.99
N LEU A 99 -16.35 -2.01 -0.51
CA LEU A 99 -17.01 -0.71 -0.50
C LEU A 99 -17.38 -0.24 -1.91
N PHE A 100 -16.50 -0.51 -2.89
CA PHE A 100 -16.73 -0.19 -4.29
C PHE A 100 -17.88 -1.02 -4.90
N LEU A 101 -17.90 -2.33 -4.64
CA LEU A 101 -18.95 -3.25 -5.11
C LEU A 101 -20.29 -3.11 -4.39
N ALA A 102 -20.33 -2.47 -3.22
CA ALA A 102 -21.55 -2.36 -2.41
C ALA A 102 -22.71 -1.67 -3.19
N PRO A 103 -23.92 -2.28 -3.25
CA PRO A 103 -25.08 -1.68 -3.94
C PRO A 103 -25.44 -0.28 -3.42
N ARG A 104 -25.95 0.60 -4.30
CA ARG A 104 -26.39 1.97 -3.97
C ARG A 104 -27.81 2.05 -3.37
N THR A 105 -28.41 0.91 -3.02
CA THR A 105 -29.85 0.78 -2.75
C THR A 105 -30.34 1.40 -1.45
N LEU A 106 -29.50 2.09 -0.69
CA LEU A 106 -29.85 2.77 0.56
C LEU A 106 -30.21 4.26 0.41
N LEU A 107 -30.31 4.78 -0.81
CA LEU A 107 -31.03 6.05 -0.97
C LEU A 107 -32.52 5.77 -0.73
N PRO A 108 -33.15 6.38 0.29
CA PRO A 108 -34.60 6.37 0.39
C PRO A 108 -35.11 6.85 -0.97
N GLN A 109 -35.94 6.04 -1.63
CA GLN A 109 -36.64 6.46 -2.83
C GLN A 109 -37.34 7.77 -2.47
N LEU A 110 -36.91 8.90 -3.05
CA LEU A 110 -37.66 10.14 -2.92
C LEU A 110 -39.07 9.81 -3.45
N PRO A 111 -40.15 10.10 -2.70
CA PRO A 111 -41.49 9.86 -3.22
C PRO A 111 -41.60 10.57 -4.57
N ALA A 112 -42.03 9.81 -5.60
CA ALA A 112 -42.16 10.32 -6.95
C ALA A 112 -43.00 11.62 -6.94
N PRO A 113 -42.68 12.61 -7.79
CA PRO A 113 -43.50 13.81 -7.92
C PRO A 113 -44.95 13.40 -8.17
N ARG A 114 -45.88 13.84 -7.30
CA ARG A 114 -47.31 13.58 -7.52
C ARG A 114 -47.69 14.22 -8.85
N GLU A 115 -48.12 13.40 -9.82
CA GLU A 115 -48.73 13.92 -11.04
C GLU A 115 -49.89 14.85 -10.65
N PRO A 116 -50.00 16.04 -11.27
CA PRO A 116 -51.15 16.89 -11.06
C PRO A 116 -52.38 16.15 -11.60
N ALA A 117 -53.35 15.93 -10.72
CA ALA A 117 -54.65 15.38 -11.07
C ALA A 117 -55.27 16.23 -12.20
N GLN A 118 -55.66 15.56 -13.29
CA GLN A 118 -56.41 16.15 -14.40
C GLN A 118 -57.85 16.47 -13.99
#